data_AF-A0A369LXT2-F1
#
_entry.id   AF-A0A369LXT2-F1
#
_cell.length_a   1.000
_cell.length_b   1.000
_cell.length_c   1.000
_cell.angle_alpha   90.00
_cell.angle_beta   90.00
_cell.angle_gamma   90.00
#
_symmetry.space_group_name_H-M   'P 1'
#
loop_
_entity.id
_entity.type
_entity.pdbx_description
1 polymer ?
#
loop_
_entity_poly.entity_id
_entity_poly.type
_entity_poly.pdbx_seq_one_letter_code
_entity_poly.pdbx_strand_id
1 'polypeptide(L)'
;MNDAHICTRGKIWDLHIHSNQCYSITDPKLKKLSVAEYVSSILEALSDFKDLEMISFTDHNHICFDLYKAFYDAKSRISLLPGIEIDVALEKGGTAKHLVVYFDAMNDLGKLQSLATKINAFLEKRNVGSGPGKQPVDIHELLDELLGYKVDFVLSPHALKQGKRGIDYDWHPLPEEEMSNEIKKFRDQFFCFWESSGKSEIARAVEFLKRMESDELISVVAFSDSKGLEDLKAYAKEPPQYFNSLPNFNGLKLVGSEISRITHSQTFVDENDLGSFIGSIEFEGQCLGLSPRLNAIIGGRGSGKSVLLDSLANSLDPSKGDLQESRRAFVSGLQIKVRTMSGFDISSGQFRFDYYNQNYVASLFSKSGDEFNTEIEKYFSDTFSKVESIDKGSIERGNSERFYQLLESFEDKLPENIVGFVDKLVVDVKDGLEMNIGERKSKAKVDVSGRAESLPRWLAPFVPPAAFPPKTFVVDQVNTIADRSKKVHVSDTFSSCDRT
;
A
#
# COMPACT_ATOMS: atom_id res chain seq x y z
N MET A 1 -1.27 19.64 -25.75
CA MET A 1 -1.35 19.40 -24.29
C MET A 1 -2.30 18.24 -24.11
N ASN A 2 -1.78 17.04 -23.86
CA ASN A 2 -2.62 15.92 -23.41
C ASN A 2 -2.84 16.15 -21.91
N ASP A 3 -3.85 16.95 -21.58
CA ASP A 3 -4.32 17.16 -20.20
C ASP A 3 -5.08 15.92 -19.73
N ALA A 4 -4.43 14.76 -19.79
CA ALA A 4 -4.99 13.53 -19.27
C ALA A 4 -4.92 13.59 -17.74
N HIS A 5 -5.93 14.18 -17.12
CA HIS A 5 -6.18 14.13 -15.66
C HIS A 5 -6.59 12.72 -15.18
N ILE A 6 -6.24 11.68 -15.92
CA ILE A 6 -6.67 10.30 -15.71
C ILE A 6 -5.46 9.38 -15.81
N CYS A 7 -5.16 8.69 -14.71
CA CYS A 7 -4.10 7.68 -14.66
C CYS A 7 -4.63 6.34 -15.20
N THR A 8 -4.35 6.05 -16.48
CA THR A 8 -4.64 4.77 -17.15
C THR A 8 -3.46 3.80 -17.13
N ARG A 9 -2.29 4.28 -16.72
CA ARG A 9 -1.02 3.55 -16.68
C ARG A 9 -0.21 4.01 -15.48
N GLY A 10 0.46 3.07 -14.81
CA GLY A 10 1.39 3.34 -13.73
C GLY A 10 2.56 4.21 -14.21
N LYS A 11 2.88 5.25 -13.45
CA LYS A 11 3.86 6.28 -13.82
C LYS A 11 5.12 6.16 -13.00
N ILE A 12 6.23 6.64 -13.55
CA ILE A 12 7.51 6.69 -12.85
C ILE A 12 7.59 8.04 -12.16
N TRP A 13 7.88 8.03 -10.86
CA TRP A 13 8.20 9.24 -10.10
C TRP A 13 9.57 9.06 -9.47
N ASP A 14 10.43 10.08 -9.55
CA ASP A 14 11.71 10.11 -8.84
C ASP A 14 11.77 11.33 -7.91
N LEU A 15 11.44 11.11 -6.64
CA LEU A 15 11.24 12.18 -5.68
C LEU A 15 12.47 12.45 -4.79
N HIS A 16 13.63 11.86 -5.08
CA HIS A 16 14.86 12.13 -4.33
C HIS A 16 16.02 12.39 -5.28
N ILE A 17 16.20 13.64 -5.68
CA ILE A 17 17.26 14.08 -6.60
C ILE A 17 18.03 15.24 -5.99
N HIS A 18 19.35 15.17 -6.02
CA HIS A 18 20.21 16.30 -5.68
C HIS A 18 20.58 17.12 -6.91
N SER A 19 20.28 18.41 -6.84
CA SER A 19 20.58 19.38 -7.88
C SER A 19 22.03 19.84 -7.85
N ASN A 20 22.48 20.52 -8.91
CA ASN A 20 23.80 21.15 -8.93
C ASN A 20 24.01 22.25 -7.87
N GLN A 21 22.96 22.66 -7.17
CA GLN A 21 23.01 23.60 -6.05
C GLN A 21 23.28 22.90 -4.71
N CYS A 22 23.19 21.57 -4.65
CA CYS A 22 23.49 20.81 -3.46
C CYS A 22 25.01 20.68 -3.23
N TYR A 23 25.44 20.80 -1.97
CA TYR A 23 26.85 20.63 -1.62
C TYR A 23 27.34 19.19 -1.84
N SER A 24 26.43 18.21 -1.79
CA SER A 24 26.75 16.77 -1.89
C SER A 24 27.10 16.33 -3.30
N ILE A 25 26.79 17.15 -4.33
CA ILE A 25 27.25 16.91 -5.69
C ILE A 25 28.77 16.97 -5.72
N THR A 26 29.40 15.99 -6.36
CA THR A 26 30.86 15.96 -6.53
C THR A 26 31.29 16.10 -7.98
N ASP A 27 30.37 15.93 -8.94
CA ASP A 27 30.64 16.10 -10.36
C ASP A 27 31.01 17.58 -10.67
N PRO A 28 32.27 17.86 -11.06
CA PRO A 28 32.70 19.21 -11.37
C PRO A 28 32.03 19.81 -12.60
N LYS A 29 31.52 18.99 -13.53
CA LYS A 29 30.82 19.47 -14.72
C LYS A 29 29.45 20.01 -14.33
N LEU A 30 28.68 19.25 -13.57
CA LEU A 30 27.35 19.67 -13.11
C LEU A 30 27.40 20.92 -12.23
N LYS A 31 28.40 20.99 -11.32
CA LYS A 31 28.62 22.18 -10.46
C LYS A 31 28.90 23.47 -11.22
N LYS A 32 29.47 23.39 -12.43
CA LYS A 32 29.82 24.57 -13.23
C LYS A 32 28.66 25.09 -14.07
N LEU A 33 27.62 24.28 -14.27
CA LEU A 33 26.44 24.69 -15.01
C LEU A 33 25.70 25.78 -14.24
N SER A 34 25.24 26.79 -14.97
CA SER A 34 24.19 27.68 -14.45
C SER A 34 22.92 26.87 -14.17
N VAL A 35 22.03 27.43 -13.36
CA VAL A 35 20.73 26.83 -13.06
C VAL A 35 19.95 26.50 -14.34
N ALA A 36 19.93 27.42 -15.32
CA ALA A 36 19.23 27.22 -16.57
C ALA A 36 19.84 26.08 -17.40
N GLU A 37 21.17 26.04 -17.53
CA GLU A 37 21.88 24.96 -18.25
C GLU A 37 21.66 23.60 -17.58
N TYR A 38 21.64 23.55 -16.24
CA TYR A 38 21.36 22.33 -15.49
C TYR A 38 19.94 21.81 -15.75
N VAL A 39 18.93 22.69 -15.68
CA VAL A 39 17.54 22.35 -16.00
C VAL A 39 17.42 21.82 -17.42
N SER A 40 18.02 22.51 -18.41
CA SER A 40 18.03 22.03 -19.79
C SER A 40 18.66 20.64 -19.91
N SER A 41 19.79 20.41 -19.24
CA SER A 41 20.49 19.12 -19.27
C SER A 41 19.66 17.98 -18.67
N ILE A 42 18.94 18.22 -17.57
CA ILE A 42 18.02 17.23 -16.97
C ILE A 42 16.88 16.93 -17.92
N LEU A 43 16.23 17.96 -18.47
CA LEU A 43 15.06 17.78 -19.33
C LEU A 43 15.42 17.04 -20.63
N GLU A 44 16.60 17.31 -21.19
CA GLU A 44 17.15 16.56 -22.32
C GLU A 44 17.47 15.11 -21.91
N ALA A 45 18.14 14.90 -20.78
CA ALA A 45 18.44 13.55 -20.29
C ALA A 45 17.17 12.70 -20.04
N LEU A 46 16.04 13.34 -19.73
CA LEU A 46 14.78 12.67 -19.41
C LEU A 46 13.73 12.69 -20.52
N SER A 47 14.07 13.23 -21.71
CA SER A 47 13.10 13.40 -22.80
C SER A 47 12.49 12.08 -23.27
N ASP A 48 13.29 11.01 -23.27
CA ASP A 48 12.93 9.73 -23.85
C ASP A 48 12.03 8.88 -22.93
N PHE A 49 12.00 9.20 -21.63
CA PHE A 49 11.28 8.42 -20.62
C PHE A 49 9.84 8.91 -20.44
N LYS A 50 8.97 8.63 -21.42
CA LYS A 50 7.58 9.16 -21.48
C LYS A 50 6.72 8.91 -20.24
N ASP A 51 6.99 7.85 -19.48
CA ASP A 51 6.24 7.50 -18.27
C ASP A 51 6.81 8.14 -16.99
N LEU A 52 7.97 8.81 -17.04
CA LEU A 52 8.47 9.66 -15.95
C LEU A 52 7.68 10.96 -15.93
N GLU A 53 6.82 11.13 -14.93
CA GLU A 53 5.86 12.24 -14.88
C GLU A 53 6.04 13.19 -13.70
N MET A 54 6.77 12.77 -12.66
CA MET A 54 7.02 13.63 -11.50
C MET A 54 8.44 13.45 -10.99
N ILE A 55 9.09 14.57 -10.68
CA ILE A 55 10.38 14.58 -9.99
C ILE A 55 10.35 15.54 -8.80
N SER A 56 11.30 15.41 -7.88
CA SER A 56 11.53 16.39 -6.81
C SER A 56 13.03 16.61 -6.61
N PHE A 57 13.46 17.87 -6.59
CA PHE A 57 14.77 18.23 -6.06
C PHE A 57 14.67 18.22 -4.53
N THR A 58 15.58 17.52 -3.87
CA THR A 58 15.59 17.35 -2.41
C THR A 58 16.98 17.67 -1.88
N ASP A 59 17.46 18.86 -2.19
CA ASP A 59 18.79 19.31 -1.78
C ASP A 59 18.91 19.37 -0.25
N HIS A 60 20.13 19.10 0.23
CA HIS A 60 20.39 19.01 1.66
C HIS A 60 20.27 20.38 2.33
N ASN A 61 19.32 20.51 3.26
CA ASN A 61 19.06 21.67 4.11
C ASN A 61 18.85 23.00 3.36
N HIS A 62 18.47 22.95 2.09
CA HIS A 62 18.27 24.15 1.28
C HIS A 62 17.29 23.92 0.13
N ILE A 63 16.41 24.89 -0.11
CA ILE A 63 15.59 24.96 -1.33
C ILE A 63 16.08 26.11 -2.21
N CYS A 64 16.61 25.79 -3.39
CA CYS A 64 16.99 26.81 -4.37
C CYS A 64 15.77 27.27 -5.19
N PHE A 65 15.19 28.42 -4.85
CA PHE A 65 14.03 28.95 -5.55
C PHE A 65 14.26 29.16 -7.06
N ASP A 66 15.43 29.66 -7.44
CA ASP A 66 15.76 29.93 -8.85
C ASP A 66 15.79 28.64 -9.69
N LEU A 67 16.16 27.51 -9.10
CA LEU A 67 16.12 26.19 -9.75
C LEU A 67 14.69 25.79 -10.10
N TYR A 68 13.78 25.87 -9.12
CA TYR A 68 12.37 25.56 -9.35
C TYR A 68 11.74 26.50 -10.37
N LYS A 69 12.04 27.80 -10.25
CA LYS A 69 11.55 28.81 -11.20
C LYS A 69 12.01 28.50 -12.62
N ALA A 70 13.31 28.24 -12.82
CA ALA A 70 13.85 27.90 -14.14
C ALA A 70 13.21 26.62 -14.72
N PHE A 71 12.94 25.61 -13.89
CA PHE A 71 12.26 24.39 -14.32
C PHE A 71 10.80 24.63 -14.72
N TYR A 72 10.04 25.41 -13.94
CA TYR A 72 8.66 25.75 -14.29
C TYR A 72 8.59 26.63 -15.55
N ASP A 73 9.52 27.58 -15.72
CA ASP A 73 9.62 28.42 -16.92
C ASP A 73 9.92 27.61 -18.19
N ALA A 74 10.59 26.46 -18.05
CA ALA A 74 10.86 25.54 -19.16
C ALA A 74 9.62 24.79 -19.67
N LYS A 75 8.50 24.82 -18.93
CA LYS A 75 7.20 24.21 -19.32
C LYS A 75 7.32 22.74 -19.75
N SER A 76 8.11 21.98 -18.99
CA SER A 76 8.27 20.54 -19.19
C SER A 76 6.94 19.79 -18.98
N ARG A 77 6.82 18.62 -19.60
CA ARG A 77 5.76 17.64 -19.29
C ARG A 77 5.89 17.04 -17.88
N ILE A 78 7.11 17.03 -17.35
CA ILE A 78 7.43 16.45 -16.05
C ILE A 78 7.01 17.46 -14.99
N SER A 79 6.20 17.01 -14.04
CA SER A 79 5.80 17.82 -12.89
C SER A 79 6.95 17.88 -11.89
N LEU A 80 7.22 19.08 -11.37
CA LEU A 80 8.25 19.27 -10.34
C LEU A 80 7.59 19.56 -9.00
N LEU A 81 7.76 18.64 -8.06
CA LEU A 81 7.30 18.74 -6.69
C LEU A 81 8.37 19.45 -5.83
N PRO A 82 8.01 20.52 -5.10
CA PRO A 82 8.91 21.13 -4.13
C PRO A 82 9.26 20.19 -2.99
N GLY A 83 10.55 20.04 -2.72
CA GLY A 83 11.07 19.17 -1.67
C GLY A 83 12.41 19.65 -1.12
N ILE A 84 12.81 19.05 0.00
CA ILE A 84 14.06 19.31 0.71
C ILE A 84 14.45 18.06 1.51
N GLU A 85 15.73 17.74 1.60
CA GLU A 85 16.24 16.72 2.53
C GLU A 85 16.88 17.43 3.72
N ILE A 86 16.39 17.17 4.94
CA ILE A 86 16.80 17.88 6.15
C ILE A 86 17.55 16.94 7.09
N ASP A 87 18.69 17.38 7.60
CA ASP A 87 19.41 16.75 8.70
C ASP A 87 18.65 16.96 10.01
N VAL A 88 17.98 15.92 10.50
CA VAL A 88 17.12 15.93 11.70
C VAL A 88 17.64 14.96 12.76
N ALA A 89 17.38 15.26 14.03
CA ALA A 89 17.57 14.35 15.15
C ALA A 89 16.20 13.99 15.74
N LEU A 90 15.94 12.69 15.89
CA LEU A 90 14.68 12.20 16.47
C LEU A 90 14.63 12.33 18.00
N GLU A 91 15.79 12.55 18.60
CA GLU A 91 15.98 12.79 20.03
C GLU A 91 17.01 13.89 20.22
N LYS A 92 16.88 14.65 21.30
CA LYS A 92 17.78 15.76 21.60
C LYS A 92 19.22 15.27 21.76
N GLY A 93 20.12 15.74 20.89
CA GLY A 93 21.52 15.31 20.85
C GLY A 93 21.75 13.94 20.19
N GLY A 94 20.72 13.39 19.54
CA GLY A 94 20.82 12.15 18.76
C GLY A 94 21.61 12.33 17.46
N THR A 95 21.87 11.20 16.79
CA THR A 95 22.57 11.17 15.50
C THR A 95 21.73 11.85 14.42
N ALA A 96 22.39 12.63 13.55
CA ALA A 96 21.75 13.20 12.37
C ALA A 96 21.20 12.11 11.45
N LYS A 97 19.94 12.28 11.06
CA LYS A 97 19.20 11.45 10.11
C LYS A 97 18.73 12.36 8.98
N HIS A 98 18.53 11.77 7.81
CA HIS A 98 17.95 12.52 6.70
C HIS A 98 16.43 12.31 6.66
N LEU A 99 15.71 13.41 6.56
CA LEU A 99 14.26 13.42 6.41
C LEU A 99 13.90 14.26 5.20
N VAL A 100 13.25 13.64 4.22
CA VAL A 100 12.74 14.35 3.06
C VAL A 100 11.37 14.93 3.40
N VAL A 101 11.15 16.18 3.00
CA VAL A 101 9.86 16.88 3.15
C VAL A 101 9.43 17.38 1.78
N TYR A 102 8.21 17.04 1.36
CA TYR A 102 7.58 17.53 0.14
C TYR A 102 6.46 18.51 0.46
N PHE A 103 6.26 19.52 -0.38
CA PHE A 103 5.32 20.61 -0.10
C PHE A 103 4.28 20.80 -1.20
N ASP A 104 3.06 21.16 -0.77
CA ASP A 104 1.99 21.60 -1.66
C ASP A 104 2.23 23.04 -2.17
N ALA A 105 3.30 23.22 -2.96
CA ALA A 105 3.64 24.51 -3.58
C ALA A 105 3.95 24.36 -5.07
N MET A 106 3.45 23.29 -5.69
CA MET A 106 3.62 23.02 -7.11
C MET A 106 2.98 24.12 -7.95
N ASN A 107 3.71 24.65 -8.93
CA ASN A 107 3.25 25.68 -9.86
C ASN A 107 2.77 27.00 -9.22
N ASP A 108 2.99 27.22 -7.92
CA ASP A 108 2.71 28.47 -7.22
C ASP A 108 4.04 29.12 -6.77
N LEU A 109 4.60 29.95 -7.65
CA LEU A 109 5.87 30.63 -7.40
C LEU A 109 5.83 31.54 -6.16
N GLY A 110 4.69 32.14 -5.85
CA GLY A 110 4.55 33.01 -4.68
C GLY A 110 4.61 32.22 -3.37
N LYS A 111 3.83 31.13 -3.30
CA LYS A 111 3.83 30.19 -2.18
C LYS A 111 5.21 29.55 -2.01
N LEU A 112 5.82 29.10 -3.09
CA LEU A 112 7.15 28.49 -3.08
C LEU A 112 8.24 29.46 -2.64
N GLN A 113 8.25 30.71 -3.13
CA GLN A 113 9.25 31.69 -2.74
C GLN A 113 9.17 32.02 -1.24
N SER A 114 7.96 32.23 -0.73
CA SER A 114 7.73 32.45 0.70
C SER A 114 8.19 31.25 1.53
N LEU A 115 7.84 30.03 1.11
CA LEU A 115 8.25 28.79 1.79
C LEU A 115 9.78 28.65 1.81
N ALA A 116 10.43 28.73 0.64
CA ALA A 116 11.88 28.59 0.50
C ALA A 116 12.62 29.63 1.36
N THR A 117 12.16 30.88 1.38
CA THR A 117 12.77 31.95 2.18
C THR A 117 12.68 31.62 3.68
N LYS A 118 11.51 31.20 4.18
CA LYS A 118 11.31 30.89 5.60
C LYS A 118 12.12 29.68 6.04
N ILE A 119 12.05 28.58 5.29
CA ILE A 119 12.73 27.33 5.65
C ILE A 119 14.25 27.47 5.57
N ASN A 120 14.77 28.13 4.51
CA ASN A 120 16.20 28.36 4.39
C ASN A 120 16.72 29.23 5.54
N ALA A 121 15.99 30.30 5.90
CA ALA A 121 16.37 31.16 7.03
C ALA A 121 16.33 30.42 8.37
N PHE A 122 15.32 29.55 8.58
CA PHE A 122 15.21 28.72 9.77
C PHE A 122 16.39 27.75 9.93
N LEU A 123 16.77 27.06 8.83
CA LEU A 123 17.85 26.08 8.80
C LEU A 123 19.23 26.76 8.91
N GLU A 124 19.43 27.89 8.23
CA GLU A 124 20.69 28.64 8.28
C GLU A 124 20.93 29.25 9.66
N LYS A 125 19.91 29.84 10.29
CA LYS A 125 19.99 30.41 11.64
C LYS A 125 20.42 29.37 12.68
N ARG A 126 20.05 28.11 12.49
CA ARG A 126 20.41 26.98 13.36
C ARG A 126 21.69 26.25 12.93
N ASN A 127 22.32 26.70 11.84
CA ASN A 127 23.48 26.05 11.22
C ASN A 127 23.25 24.54 11.00
N VAL A 128 22.09 24.21 10.42
CA VAL A 128 21.67 22.82 10.27
C VAL A 128 22.58 22.08 9.30
N GLY A 129 22.99 20.87 9.71
CA GLY A 129 23.66 19.92 8.83
C GLY A 129 24.42 18.83 9.56
N SER A 130 24.96 17.88 8.78
CA SER A 130 25.76 16.74 9.27
C SER A 130 27.29 16.93 9.21
N GLY A 131 27.76 18.07 8.70
CA GLY A 131 29.19 18.38 8.57
C GLY A 131 29.88 18.92 9.85
N PRO A 132 31.22 19.06 9.86
CA PRO A 132 31.95 19.60 11.00
C PRO A 132 31.45 20.98 11.43
N GLY A 133 31.06 21.12 12.70
CA GLY A 133 30.54 22.37 13.27
C GLY A 133 29.06 22.64 13.00
N LYS A 134 28.37 21.76 12.27
CA LYS A 134 26.90 21.80 12.07
C LYS A 134 26.19 20.87 13.05
N GLN A 135 24.89 21.07 13.23
CA GLN A 135 24.05 20.23 14.09
C GLN A 135 22.73 19.88 13.39
N PRO A 136 22.20 18.67 13.55
CA PRO A 136 20.85 18.35 13.08
C PRO A 136 19.80 19.15 13.87
N VAL A 137 18.67 19.45 13.23
CA VAL A 137 17.53 20.08 13.90
C VAL A 137 16.72 19.04 14.68
N ASP A 138 16.18 19.40 15.84
CA ASP A 138 15.25 18.52 16.57
C ASP A 138 13.94 18.34 15.78
N ILE A 139 13.44 17.11 15.70
CA ILE A 139 12.24 16.79 14.91
C ILE A 139 11.01 17.57 15.40
N HIS A 140 10.84 17.80 16.71
CA HIS A 140 9.69 18.54 17.22
C HIS A 140 9.78 20.02 16.81
N GLU A 141 10.96 20.62 16.92
CA GLU A 141 11.18 21.99 16.46
C GLU A 141 10.93 22.14 14.96
N LEU A 142 11.39 21.17 14.16
CA LEU A 142 11.16 21.16 12.72
C LEU A 142 9.67 21.07 12.40
N LEU A 143 8.94 20.11 12.98
CA LEU A 143 7.51 19.92 12.71
C LEU A 143 6.67 21.12 13.16
N ASP A 144 6.97 21.72 14.31
CA ASP A 144 6.30 22.93 14.78
C ASP A 144 6.51 24.10 13.80
N GLU A 145 7.72 24.27 13.28
CA GLU A 145 8.02 25.31 12.29
C GLU A 145 7.30 25.05 10.96
N LEU A 146 7.33 23.81 10.45
CA LEU A 146 6.66 23.42 9.19
C LEU A 146 5.14 23.66 9.25
N LEU A 147 4.50 23.33 10.38
CA LEU A 147 3.07 23.64 10.62
C LEU A 147 2.82 25.15 10.63
N GLY A 148 3.75 25.94 11.17
CA GLY A 148 3.69 27.40 11.17
C GLY A 148 3.67 28.03 9.78
N TYR A 149 4.16 27.33 8.76
CA TYR A 149 4.16 27.82 7.37
C TYR A 149 2.79 27.82 6.71
N LYS A 150 1.82 27.05 7.23
CA LYS A 150 0.48 26.87 6.64
C LYS A 150 0.56 26.39 5.19
N VAL A 151 1.45 25.46 4.93
CA VAL A 151 1.59 24.75 3.65
C VAL A 151 1.52 23.27 3.97
N ASP A 152 0.59 22.55 3.34
CA ASP A 152 0.51 21.09 3.46
C ASP A 152 1.84 20.45 3.04
N PHE A 153 2.25 19.42 3.77
CA PHE A 153 3.50 18.71 3.49
C PHE A 153 3.41 17.20 3.72
N VAL A 154 4.31 16.46 3.10
CA VAL A 154 4.48 15.01 3.28
C VAL A 154 5.90 14.74 3.72
N LEU A 155 6.07 13.99 4.80
CA LEU A 155 7.37 13.51 5.24
C LEU A 155 7.69 12.18 4.57
N SER A 156 8.95 11.99 4.20
CA SER A 156 9.47 10.70 3.79
C SER A 156 10.82 10.44 4.47
N PRO A 157 10.91 9.46 5.39
CA PRO A 157 12.17 9.14 6.04
C PRO A 157 13.15 8.61 4.99
N HIS A 158 14.31 9.24 4.86
CA HIS A 158 15.37 8.73 4.00
C HIS A 158 16.19 7.72 4.79
N ALA A 159 15.85 6.45 4.65
CA ALA A 159 16.45 5.35 5.39
C ALA A 159 17.25 4.41 4.48
N LEU A 160 18.09 4.92 3.57
CA LEU A 160 18.93 4.04 2.75
C LEU A 160 20.35 4.59 2.49
N LYS A 161 21.32 4.02 3.23
CA LYS A 161 22.71 3.65 2.80
C LYS A 161 23.70 3.75 3.98
N GLN A 162 23.89 2.66 4.73
CA GLN A 162 25.13 2.39 5.47
C GLN A 162 25.48 0.88 5.49
N GLY A 163 25.91 0.32 4.35
CA GLY A 163 26.55 -1.00 4.30
C GLY A 163 25.57 -2.18 4.25
N LYS A 164 25.74 -3.22 5.10
CA LYS A 164 24.88 -4.44 5.21
C LYS A 164 23.37 -4.19 5.48
N ARG A 165 22.92 -2.96 5.27
CA ARG A 165 21.59 -2.36 5.45
C ARG A 165 21.06 -1.80 4.12
N GLY A 166 21.48 -2.36 2.99
CA GLY A 166 20.93 -2.01 1.67
C GLY A 166 19.61 -2.75 1.46
N ILE A 167 18.57 -2.04 1.03
CA ILE A 167 17.26 -2.63 0.68
C ILE A 167 17.34 -3.57 -0.53
N ASP A 168 18.42 -3.55 -1.31
CA ASP A 168 18.65 -4.47 -2.43
C ASP A 168 18.97 -5.92 -1.98
N TYR A 169 19.03 -6.21 -0.68
CA TYR A 169 19.40 -7.55 -0.20
C TYR A 169 18.21 -8.52 -0.05
N ASP A 170 16.97 -8.06 0.10
CA ASP A 170 15.78 -8.94 0.23
C ASP A 170 14.51 -8.28 -0.33
N TRP A 171 14.55 -7.89 -1.60
CA TRP A 171 13.32 -7.65 -2.36
C TRP A 171 12.67 -9.00 -2.72
N HIS A 172 11.79 -9.49 -1.84
CA HIS A 172 10.94 -10.63 -2.14
C HIS A 172 9.47 -10.22 -2.15
N PRO A 173 8.72 -10.51 -3.23
CA PRO A 173 7.26 -10.49 -3.17
C PRO A 173 6.86 -11.65 -2.26
N LEU A 174 6.50 -11.34 -1.01
CA LEU A 174 5.92 -12.36 -0.15
C LEU A 174 4.62 -12.85 -0.80
N PRO A 175 4.40 -14.16 -0.94
CA PRO A 175 3.14 -14.71 -1.43
C PRO A 175 1.96 -14.19 -0.58
N GLU A 176 0.80 -13.99 -1.21
CA GLU A 176 -0.43 -13.44 -0.58
C GLU A 176 -0.81 -14.11 0.76
N GLU A 177 -0.36 -15.34 1.00
CA GLU A 177 -0.65 -16.11 2.22
C GLU A 177 0.13 -15.63 3.47
N GLU A 178 1.29 -14.97 3.32
CA GLU A 178 2.11 -14.47 4.45
C GLU A 178 1.77 -13.02 4.87
N MET A 179 0.90 -12.35 4.11
CA MET A 179 0.53 -10.94 4.28
C MET A 179 -0.09 -10.65 5.67
N SER A 180 -0.88 -11.55 6.26
CA SER A 180 -1.73 -11.20 7.42
C SER A 180 -0.98 -10.75 8.70
N ASN A 181 0.26 -11.20 8.92
CA ASN A 181 1.10 -10.79 10.06
C ASN A 181 2.24 -9.83 9.65
N GLU A 182 2.70 -9.90 8.40
CA GLU A 182 3.76 -9.05 7.81
C GLU A 182 3.24 -7.67 7.36
N ILE A 183 1.95 -7.51 7.01
CA ILE A 183 1.31 -6.22 6.65
C ILE A 183 1.52 -5.16 7.73
N LYS A 184 1.65 -5.56 9.01
CA LYS A 184 1.94 -4.60 10.10
C LYS A 184 3.33 -3.99 10.02
N LYS A 185 4.28 -4.66 9.36
CA LYS A 185 5.64 -4.18 9.11
C LYS A 185 5.66 -3.24 7.91
N PHE A 186 4.88 -3.48 6.86
CA PHE A 186 4.85 -2.55 5.73
C PHE A 186 4.05 -1.29 6.09
N ARG A 187 4.73 -0.15 6.21
CA ARG A 187 4.09 1.16 6.29
C ARG A 187 4.62 2.05 5.18
N ASP A 188 3.70 2.66 4.46
CA ASP A 188 3.98 3.58 3.37
C ASP A 188 5.00 4.64 3.79
N GLN A 189 5.94 4.92 2.90
CA GLN A 189 7.07 5.80 3.16
C GLN A 189 6.71 7.28 3.24
N PHE A 190 5.42 7.60 3.27
CA PHE A 190 4.91 8.95 3.25
C PHE A 190 4.02 9.17 4.47
N PHE A 191 4.38 10.13 5.31
CA PHE A 191 3.52 10.59 6.40
C PHE A 191 2.93 11.95 6.02
N CYS A 192 1.62 12.01 5.80
CA CYS A 192 0.93 13.20 5.32
C CYS A 192 0.50 14.12 6.46
N PHE A 193 0.79 15.42 6.35
CA PHE A 193 0.32 16.47 7.25
C PHE A 193 -0.70 17.38 6.56
N TRP A 194 -1.64 17.89 7.36
CA TRP A 194 -2.77 18.72 6.92
C TRP A 194 -2.80 20.05 7.66
N GLU A 195 -3.52 21.04 7.13
CA GLU A 195 -3.76 22.34 7.81
C GLU A 195 -4.30 22.23 9.26
N SER A 196 -4.94 21.12 9.62
CA SER A 196 -5.48 20.86 10.97
C SER A 196 -4.59 19.98 11.86
N SER A 197 -3.38 19.64 11.42
CA SER A 197 -2.45 18.80 12.18
C SER A 197 -2.05 19.48 13.49
N GLY A 198 -2.53 18.92 14.61
CA GLY A 198 -2.21 19.40 15.96
C GLY A 198 -1.05 18.66 16.62
N LYS A 199 -0.78 18.97 17.89
CA LYS A 199 0.30 18.34 18.69
C LYS A 199 0.22 16.80 18.75
N SER A 200 -0.98 16.23 18.66
CA SER A 200 -1.18 14.78 18.60
C SER A 200 -0.61 14.15 17.32
N GLU A 201 -0.72 14.84 16.18
CA GLU A 201 -0.16 14.37 14.91
C GLU A 201 1.36 14.45 14.91
N ILE A 202 1.93 15.50 15.53
CA ILE A 202 3.38 15.61 15.74
C ILE A 202 3.90 14.40 16.54
N ALA A 203 3.23 14.07 17.66
CA ALA A 203 3.63 12.92 18.47
C ALA A 203 3.55 11.60 17.68
N ARG A 204 2.48 11.42 16.89
CA ARG A 204 2.31 10.23 16.02
C ARG A 204 3.38 10.16 14.94
N ALA A 205 3.76 11.28 14.34
CA ALA A 205 4.80 11.33 13.32
C ALA A 205 6.18 11.01 13.90
N VAL A 206 6.51 11.56 15.08
CA VAL A 206 7.77 11.24 15.77
C VAL A 206 7.81 9.76 16.15
N GLU A 207 6.72 9.20 16.67
CA GLU A 207 6.64 7.78 16.97
C GLU A 207 6.78 6.92 15.71
N PHE A 208 6.14 7.32 14.60
CA PHE A 208 6.29 6.67 13.31
C PHE A 208 7.74 6.66 12.83
N LEU A 209 8.44 7.79 12.89
CA LEU A 209 9.85 7.91 12.49
C LEU A 209 10.77 7.06 13.39
N LYS A 210 10.49 6.99 14.69
CA LYS A 210 11.25 6.12 15.62
C LYS A 210 11.07 4.64 15.31
N ARG A 211 9.85 4.19 14.96
CA ARG A 211 9.59 2.80 14.57
C ARG A 211 10.26 2.42 13.24
N MET A 212 10.39 3.37 12.32
CA MET A 212 11.16 3.17 11.09
C MET A 212 12.66 2.95 11.39
N GLU A 213 13.22 3.60 12.41
CA GLU A 213 14.62 3.40 12.81
C GLU A 213 14.87 2.02 13.46
N SER A 214 13.87 1.45 14.13
CA SER A 214 14.01 0.18 14.85
C SER A 214 13.84 -1.07 13.98
N ASP A 215 13.86 -0.93 12.65
CA ASP A 215 13.57 -2.00 11.66
C ASP A 215 12.21 -2.69 11.91
N GLU A 216 11.30 -2.05 12.66
CA GLU A 216 9.94 -2.58 12.90
C GLU A 216 9.04 -2.42 11.68
N LEU A 217 9.44 -1.54 10.75
CA LEU A 217 8.70 -1.22 9.54
C LEU A 217 9.57 -1.41 8.28
N ILE A 218 8.95 -1.90 7.21
CA ILE A 218 9.55 -2.10 5.89
C ILE A 218 8.99 -1.05 4.93
N SER A 219 9.91 -0.45 4.20
CA SER A 219 9.72 0.68 3.32
C SER A 219 9.35 0.22 1.90
N VAL A 220 8.33 0.82 1.26
CA VAL A 220 7.77 0.35 -0.04
C VAL A 220 8.20 1.18 -1.27
N VAL A 221 8.69 2.41 -1.08
CA VAL A 221 9.23 3.27 -2.16
C VAL A 221 10.77 3.33 -2.30
N ALA A 222 11.27 3.38 -3.52
CA ALA A 222 12.69 3.55 -3.81
C ALA A 222 12.88 4.69 -4.81
N PHE A 223 13.72 5.66 -4.46
CA PHE A 223 14.11 6.79 -5.30
C PHE A 223 15.61 6.75 -5.58
N SER A 224 16.07 7.51 -6.57
CA SER A 224 17.44 7.38 -7.05
C SER A 224 18.49 7.87 -6.04
N ASP A 225 18.17 8.87 -5.20
CA ASP A 225 19.18 9.64 -4.44
C ASP A 225 20.28 10.14 -5.41
N SER A 226 19.83 10.56 -6.61
CA SER A 226 20.73 10.85 -7.72
C SER A 226 21.58 12.08 -7.43
N LYS A 227 22.88 11.96 -7.75
CA LYS A 227 23.85 13.08 -7.72
C LYS A 227 24.41 13.37 -9.11
N GLY A 228 23.82 12.79 -10.15
CA GLY A 228 24.29 12.88 -11.52
C GLY A 228 23.26 12.41 -12.54
N LEU A 229 23.42 12.88 -13.77
CA LEU A 229 22.48 12.58 -14.86
C LEU A 229 22.41 11.09 -15.21
N GLU A 230 23.51 10.36 -15.04
CA GLU A 230 23.55 8.92 -15.36
C GLU A 230 22.76 8.08 -14.35
N ASP A 231 22.81 8.41 -13.05
CA ASP A 231 22.00 7.75 -12.02
C ASP A 231 20.50 7.96 -12.29
N LEU A 232 20.15 9.19 -12.70
CA LEU A 232 18.77 9.57 -13.00
C LEU A 232 18.24 8.82 -14.23
N LYS A 233 19.05 8.70 -15.29
CA LYS A 233 18.72 7.90 -16.47
C LYS A 233 18.61 6.41 -16.14
N ALA A 234 19.50 5.89 -15.31
CA ALA A 234 19.47 4.49 -14.88
C ALA A 234 18.16 4.18 -14.14
N TYR A 235 17.78 5.04 -13.19
CA TYR A 235 16.50 4.92 -12.48
C TYR A 235 15.30 4.98 -13.42
N ALA A 236 15.28 5.93 -14.36
CA ALA A 236 14.16 6.07 -15.30
C ALA A 236 14.08 4.91 -16.31
N LYS A 237 15.21 4.26 -16.62
CA LYS A 237 15.28 3.12 -17.54
C LYS A 237 14.79 1.83 -16.89
N GLU A 238 15.16 1.60 -15.63
CA GLU A 238 14.81 0.39 -14.87
C GLU A 238 14.18 0.81 -13.53
N PRO A 239 12.97 1.39 -13.55
CA PRO A 239 12.34 1.86 -12.33
C PRO A 239 11.94 0.66 -11.45
N PRO A 240 12.24 0.70 -10.14
CA PRO A 240 11.90 -0.39 -9.22
C PRO A 240 10.38 -0.45 -8.93
N GLN A 241 9.67 0.64 -9.24
CA GLN A 241 8.27 0.84 -8.88
C GLN A 241 7.55 1.80 -9.83
N TYR A 242 6.23 1.72 -9.78
CA TYR A 242 5.31 2.55 -10.53
C TYR A 242 4.20 3.08 -9.61
N PHE A 243 3.74 4.29 -9.91
CA PHE A 243 2.76 5.01 -9.13
C PHE A 243 1.45 5.15 -9.91
N ASN A 244 0.35 4.71 -9.28
CA ASN A 244 -0.98 4.69 -9.86
C ASN A 244 -1.82 5.88 -9.36
N SER A 245 -1.30 7.08 -9.62
CA SER A 245 -1.87 8.35 -9.18
C SER A 245 -1.42 9.49 -10.11
N LEU A 246 -2.06 10.66 -9.99
CA LEU A 246 -1.68 11.83 -10.79
C LEU A 246 -0.37 12.45 -10.26
N PRO A 247 0.49 13.03 -11.13
CA PRO A 247 1.80 13.57 -10.76
C PRO A 247 1.68 14.95 -10.08
N ASN A 248 0.99 14.99 -8.94
CA ASN A 248 0.83 16.20 -8.14
C ASN A 248 0.83 15.87 -6.64
N PHE A 249 0.85 16.90 -5.79
CA PHE A 249 0.90 16.75 -4.34
C PHE A 249 -0.29 15.93 -3.78
N ASN A 250 -1.50 16.12 -4.30
CA ASN A 250 -2.65 15.30 -3.89
C ASN A 250 -2.49 13.84 -4.31
N GLY A 251 -1.90 13.61 -5.49
CA GLY A 251 -1.57 12.28 -5.95
C GLY A 251 -0.54 11.59 -5.06
N LEU A 252 0.47 12.32 -4.58
CA LEU A 252 1.42 11.83 -3.57
C LEU A 252 0.73 11.48 -2.25
N LYS A 253 -0.18 12.33 -1.76
CA LYS A 253 -0.96 12.03 -0.54
C LYS A 253 -1.77 10.74 -0.68
N LEU A 254 -2.38 10.52 -1.84
CA LEU A 254 -3.13 9.28 -2.12
C LEU A 254 -2.22 8.06 -2.12
N VAL A 255 -1.04 8.16 -2.75
CA VAL A 255 -0.04 7.09 -2.74
C VAL A 255 0.42 6.78 -1.32
N GLY A 256 0.66 7.81 -0.50
CA GLY A 256 1.10 7.65 0.88
C GLY A 256 0.03 7.12 1.85
N SER A 257 -1.24 7.12 1.44
CA SER A 257 -2.35 6.63 2.27
C SER A 257 -2.87 5.26 1.81
N GLU A 258 -2.46 4.80 0.62
CA GLU A 258 -2.98 3.59 -0.01
C GLU A 258 -1.84 2.88 -0.78
N ILE A 259 -1.14 1.99 -0.08
CA ILE A 259 -0.01 1.20 -0.57
C ILE A 259 -0.27 0.49 -1.91
N SER A 260 -1.50 0.05 -2.18
CA SER A 260 -1.85 -0.64 -3.43
C SER A 260 -1.67 0.22 -4.69
N ARG A 261 -1.44 1.53 -4.52
CA ARG A 261 -1.11 2.45 -5.61
C ARG A 261 0.35 2.37 -6.04
N ILE A 262 1.21 1.70 -5.28
CA ILE A 262 2.62 1.46 -5.63
C ILE A 262 2.74 0.03 -6.12
N THR A 263 3.26 -0.16 -7.33
CA THR A 263 3.38 -1.49 -7.95
C THR A 263 4.78 -1.73 -8.49
N HIS A 264 5.30 -2.95 -8.36
CA HIS A 264 6.61 -3.32 -8.92
C HIS A 264 6.58 -3.50 -10.43
N SER A 265 5.44 -3.89 -10.98
CA SER A 265 5.18 -3.94 -12.41
C SER A 265 4.30 -2.76 -12.84
N GLN A 266 4.49 -2.31 -14.07
CA GLN A 266 3.67 -1.24 -14.62
C GLN A 266 2.28 -1.80 -14.95
N THR A 267 1.27 -1.34 -14.22
CA THR A 267 -0.13 -1.64 -14.58
C THR A 267 -0.60 -0.67 -15.65
N PHE A 268 -1.39 -1.14 -16.60
CA PHE A 268 -2.00 -0.30 -17.62
C PHE A 268 -3.33 -0.88 -18.09
N VAL A 269 -4.21 -0.01 -18.56
CA VAL A 269 -5.37 -0.39 -19.37
C VAL A 269 -4.94 -0.44 -20.82
N ASP A 270 -5.20 -1.55 -21.50
CA ASP A 270 -4.90 -1.69 -22.94
C ASP A 270 -5.69 -0.63 -23.73
N GLU A 271 -5.09 -0.09 -24.80
CA GLU A 271 -5.74 0.91 -25.64
C GLU A 271 -7.03 0.38 -26.27
N ASN A 272 -7.08 -0.92 -26.58
CA ASN A 272 -8.27 -1.58 -27.10
C ASN A 272 -9.39 -1.68 -26.06
N ASP A 273 -9.04 -1.70 -24.77
CA ASP A 273 -9.99 -1.81 -23.67
C ASP A 273 -10.53 -0.46 -23.19
N LEU A 274 -9.96 0.67 -23.63
CA LEU A 274 -10.42 2.02 -23.23
C LEU A 274 -11.89 2.28 -23.58
N GLY A 275 -12.43 1.60 -24.60
CA GLY A 275 -13.86 1.65 -24.95
C GLY A 275 -14.78 1.05 -23.88
N SER A 276 -14.26 0.17 -23.03
CA SER A 276 -15.00 -0.52 -21.97
C SER A 276 -15.12 0.30 -20.68
N PHE A 277 -14.49 1.47 -20.62
CA PHE A 277 -14.52 2.37 -19.47
C PHE A 277 -15.23 3.68 -19.80
N ILE A 278 -15.97 4.21 -18.83
CA ILE A 278 -16.48 5.57 -18.90
C ILE A 278 -15.31 6.51 -18.61
N GLY A 279 -15.02 7.41 -19.56
CA GLY A 279 -13.92 8.37 -19.44
C GLY A 279 -14.36 9.72 -18.89
N SER A 280 -15.53 10.20 -19.33
CA SER A 280 -16.05 11.49 -18.88
C SER A 280 -17.57 11.57 -18.89
N ILE A 281 -18.09 12.41 -18.00
CA ILE A 281 -19.50 12.76 -17.89
C ILE A 281 -19.59 14.27 -18.06
N GLU A 282 -20.32 14.71 -19.08
CA GLU A 282 -20.73 16.10 -19.27
C GLU A 282 -22.14 16.23 -18.67
N PHE A 283 -22.28 16.97 -17.56
CA PHE A 283 -23.51 17.10 -16.80
C PHE A 283 -23.80 18.57 -16.55
N GLU A 284 -24.91 19.10 -17.10
CA GLU A 284 -25.33 20.50 -16.96
C GLU A 284 -24.19 21.51 -17.27
N GLY A 285 -23.39 21.22 -18.31
CA GLY A 285 -22.27 22.05 -18.75
C GLY A 285 -20.96 21.87 -17.95
N GLN A 286 -20.92 20.97 -16.98
CA GLN A 286 -19.70 20.60 -16.26
C GLN A 286 -19.14 19.28 -16.78
N CYS A 287 -17.82 19.23 -16.98
CA CYS A 287 -17.13 18.00 -17.39
C CYS A 287 -16.48 17.33 -16.17
N LEU A 288 -16.83 16.07 -15.93
CA LEU A 288 -16.28 15.23 -14.87
C LEU A 288 -15.46 14.11 -15.51
N GLY A 289 -14.14 14.10 -15.30
CA GLY A 289 -13.28 13.00 -15.72
C GLY A 289 -13.35 11.83 -14.74
N LEU A 290 -13.36 10.59 -15.25
CA LEU A 290 -13.37 9.37 -14.45
C LEU A 290 -12.08 8.56 -14.68
N SER A 291 -11.62 7.90 -13.63
CA SER A 291 -10.54 6.92 -13.68
C SER A 291 -11.07 5.56 -14.17
N PRO A 292 -10.26 4.73 -14.84
CA PRO A 292 -10.63 3.33 -15.13
C PRO A 292 -10.61 2.45 -13.87
N ARG A 293 -10.22 3.02 -12.72
CA ARG A 293 -10.22 2.38 -11.41
C ARG A 293 -11.44 2.84 -10.59
N LEU A 294 -11.39 2.65 -9.28
CA LEU A 294 -12.45 3.10 -8.38
C LEU A 294 -12.61 4.64 -8.42
N ASN A 295 -13.83 5.09 -8.69
CA ASN A 295 -14.23 6.50 -8.59
C ASN A 295 -15.17 6.65 -7.38
N ALA A 296 -14.93 7.67 -6.55
CA ALA A 296 -15.76 7.96 -5.38
C ALA A 296 -16.33 9.38 -5.47
N ILE A 297 -17.65 9.52 -5.31
CA ILE A 297 -18.36 10.80 -5.30
C ILE A 297 -18.75 11.13 -3.86
N ILE A 298 -18.12 12.14 -3.26
CA ILE A 298 -18.31 12.51 -1.86
C ILE A 298 -19.00 13.88 -1.78
N GLY A 299 -19.92 14.04 -0.82
CA GLY A 299 -20.60 15.32 -0.60
C GLY A 299 -21.67 15.23 0.50
N GLY A 300 -22.15 16.39 0.96
CA GLY A 300 -23.16 16.50 2.01
C GLY A 300 -24.53 15.90 1.66
N ARG A 301 -25.40 15.71 2.65
CA ARG A 301 -26.78 15.25 2.41
C ARG A 301 -27.52 16.26 1.51
N GLY A 302 -28.24 15.77 0.50
CA GLY A 302 -28.98 16.62 -0.43
C GLY A 302 -28.13 17.27 -1.54
N SER A 303 -26.83 17.00 -1.62
CA SER A 303 -25.92 17.59 -2.61
C SER A 303 -26.10 17.08 -4.05
N GLY A 304 -27.14 16.28 -4.34
CA GLY A 304 -27.39 15.77 -5.69
C GLY A 304 -26.59 14.52 -6.12
N LYS A 305 -25.82 13.86 -5.25
CA LYS A 305 -25.04 12.65 -5.61
C LYS A 305 -25.88 11.56 -6.31
N SER A 306 -27.02 11.20 -5.72
CA SER A 306 -27.91 10.20 -6.31
C SER A 306 -28.54 10.70 -7.60
N VAL A 307 -28.79 12.01 -7.74
CA VAL A 307 -29.29 12.60 -9.01
C VAL A 307 -28.28 12.35 -10.13
N LEU A 308 -27.00 12.63 -9.87
CA LEU A 308 -25.94 12.42 -10.86
C LEU A 308 -25.84 10.94 -11.28
N LEU A 309 -25.86 10.02 -10.32
CA LEU A 309 -25.81 8.58 -10.60
C LEU A 309 -27.06 8.07 -11.34
N ASP A 310 -28.25 8.53 -10.94
CA ASP A 310 -29.52 8.18 -11.59
C ASP A 310 -29.55 8.71 -13.04
N SER A 311 -29.12 9.96 -13.24
CA SER A 311 -29.00 10.56 -14.57
C SER A 311 -28.01 9.80 -15.46
N LEU A 312 -26.86 9.41 -14.90
CA LEU A 312 -25.86 8.62 -15.61
C LEU A 312 -26.42 7.26 -16.06
N ALA A 313 -27.03 6.53 -15.13
CA ALA A 313 -27.63 5.23 -15.43
C ALA A 313 -28.75 5.36 -16.48
N ASN A 314 -29.66 6.33 -16.31
CA ASN A 314 -30.76 6.58 -17.25
C ASN A 314 -30.26 7.02 -18.64
N SER A 315 -29.14 7.74 -18.72
CA SER A 315 -28.51 8.12 -19.99
C SER A 315 -27.87 6.94 -20.72
N LEU A 316 -27.30 5.99 -19.98
CA LEU A 316 -26.62 4.82 -20.54
C LEU A 316 -27.60 3.73 -20.94
N ASP A 317 -28.62 3.48 -20.13
CA ASP A 317 -29.71 2.55 -20.42
C ASP A 317 -30.95 2.92 -19.57
N PRO A 318 -32.00 3.51 -20.17
CA PRO A 318 -33.24 3.82 -19.47
C PRO A 318 -33.92 2.58 -18.86
N SER A 319 -33.67 1.38 -19.36
CA SER A 319 -34.26 0.17 -18.78
C SER A 319 -33.59 -0.25 -17.45
N LYS A 320 -32.40 0.27 -17.15
CA LYS A 320 -31.66 -0.01 -15.91
C LYS A 320 -32.07 0.94 -14.79
N GLY A 321 -32.19 0.39 -13.59
CA GLY A 321 -32.59 1.10 -12.38
C GLY A 321 -34.11 1.17 -12.19
N ASP A 322 -34.58 0.62 -11.07
CA ASP A 322 -35.98 0.72 -10.64
C ASP A 322 -36.26 2.12 -10.06
N LEU A 323 -36.32 3.12 -10.94
CA LEU A 323 -36.61 4.50 -10.60
C LEU A 323 -38.12 4.76 -10.70
N GLN A 324 -38.68 5.41 -9.67
CA GLN A 324 -40.05 5.93 -9.72
C GLN A 324 -40.25 6.87 -10.91
N GLU A 325 -41.44 6.88 -11.49
CA GLU A 325 -41.76 7.64 -12.71
C GLU A 325 -41.46 9.14 -12.57
N SER A 326 -41.79 9.75 -11.43
CA SER A 326 -41.48 11.15 -11.13
C SER A 326 -39.98 11.44 -11.12
N ARG A 327 -39.19 10.51 -10.57
CA ARG A 327 -37.72 10.60 -10.54
C ARG A 327 -37.14 10.46 -11.94
N ARG A 328 -37.66 9.52 -12.72
CA ARG A 328 -37.27 9.28 -14.12
C ARG A 328 -37.57 10.49 -15.01
N ALA A 329 -38.74 11.11 -14.84
CA ALA A 329 -39.11 12.34 -15.54
C ALA A 329 -38.17 13.49 -15.20
N PHE A 330 -37.82 13.63 -13.91
CA PHE A 330 -36.87 14.65 -13.46
C PHE A 330 -35.47 14.46 -14.07
N VAL A 331 -34.89 13.26 -13.98
CA VAL A 331 -33.52 13.02 -14.49
C VAL A 331 -33.43 13.06 -16.01
N SER A 332 -34.51 12.71 -16.72
CA SER A 332 -34.58 12.81 -18.19
C SER A 332 -34.61 14.25 -18.69
N GLY A 333 -34.98 15.22 -17.83
CA GLY A 333 -34.95 16.64 -18.16
C GLY A 333 -33.56 17.27 -18.06
N LEU A 334 -32.57 16.55 -17.50
CA LEU A 334 -31.21 17.04 -17.30
C LEU A 334 -30.33 16.76 -18.52
N GLN A 335 -29.46 17.71 -18.84
CA GLN A 335 -28.49 17.58 -19.92
C GLN A 335 -27.31 16.74 -19.44
N ILE A 336 -27.23 15.51 -19.94
CA ILE A 336 -26.14 14.60 -19.68
C ILE A 336 -25.62 13.97 -20.96
N LYS A 337 -24.30 13.89 -21.08
CA LYS A 337 -23.60 13.22 -22.17
C LYS A 337 -22.43 12.44 -21.61
N VAL A 338 -22.31 11.19 -22.03
CA VAL A 338 -21.31 10.26 -21.49
C VAL A 338 -20.37 9.82 -22.61
N ARG A 339 -19.06 9.83 -22.34
CA ARG A 339 -18.05 9.37 -23.30
C ARG A 339 -17.22 8.23 -22.73
N THR A 340 -16.81 7.31 -23.60
CA THR A 340 -15.82 6.30 -23.29
C THR A 340 -14.47 6.94 -22.98
N MET A 341 -13.56 6.19 -22.38
CA MET A 341 -12.19 6.65 -22.15
C MET A 341 -11.38 6.82 -23.44
N SER A 342 -11.80 6.17 -24.52
CA SER A 342 -11.31 6.42 -25.88
C SER A 342 -11.86 7.70 -26.53
N GLY A 343 -12.78 8.41 -25.86
CA GLY A 343 -13.30 9.70 -26.30
C GLY A 343 -14.54 9.65 -27.19
N PHE A 344 -15.13 8.46 -27.40
CA PHE A 344 -16.34 8.29 -28.20
C PHE A 344 -17.59 8.47 -27.35
N ASP A 345 -18.64 9.03 -27.93
CA ASP A 345 -19.94 9.17 -27.25
C ASP A 345 -20.58 7.78 -27.03
N ILE A 346 -21.10 7.55 -25.83
CA ILE A 346 -21.79 6.31 -25.50
C ILE A 346 -23.26 6.45 -25.86
N SER A 347 -23.72 5.67 -26.85
CA SER A 347 -25.15 5.61 -27.19
C SER A 347 -25.89 4.72 -26.20
N SER A 348 -27.15 5.07 -25.92
CA SER A 348 -28.03 4.31 -25.03
C SER A 348 -28.08 2.82 -25.44
N GLY A 349 -27.88 1.92 -24.47
CA GLY A 349 -27.92 0.47 -24.63
C GLY A 349 -26.64 -0.18 -25.21
N GLN A 350 -25.63 0.60 -25.61
CA GLN A 350 -24.38 0.05 -26.15
C GLN A 350 -23.32 -0.26 -25.09
N PHE A 351 -23.46 0.32 -23.90
CA PHE A 351 -22.52 0.13 -22.81
C PHE A 351 -23.13 -0.79 -21.75
N ARG A 352 -22.41 -1.87 -21.42
CA ARG A 352 -22.84 -2.82 -20.39
C ARG A 352 -22.39 -2.33 -19.03
N PHE A 353 -23.33 -2.13 -18.12
CA PHE A 353 -23.05 -1.75 -16.74
C PHE A 353 -24.08 -2.35 -15.80
N ASP A 354 -23.67 -2.46 -14.54
CA ASP A 354 -24.54 -2.74 -13.42
C ASP A 354 -24.75 -1.46 -12.61
N TYR A 355 -26.00 -1.26 -12.18
CA TYR A 355 -26.39 -0.10 -11.40
C TYR A 355 -27.11 -0.56 -10.14
N TYR A 356 -26.53 -0.20 -9.01
CA TYR A 356 -27.01 -0.55 -7.69
C TYR A 356 -27.59 0.70 -7.03
N ASN A 357 -28.91 0.77 -6.88
CA ASN A 357 -29.53 1.89 -6.18
C ASN A 357 -29.25 1.80 -4.67
N GLN A 358 -29.29 2.94 -3.99
CA GLN A 358 -28.94 3.02 -2.57
C GLN A 358 -29.88 2.18 -1.68
N ASN A 359 -31.16 2.10 -2.03
CA ASN A 359 -32.15 1.34 -1.26
C ASN A 359 -31.87 -0.16 -1.33
N TYR A 360 -31.45 -0.65 -2.48
CA TYR A 360 -31.08 -2.04 -2.71
C TYR A 360 -29.89 -2.42 -1.85
N VAL A 361 -28.81 -1.63 -1.92
CA VAL A 361 -27.61 -1.85 -1.10
C VAL A 361 -27.95 -1.86 0.39
N ALA A 362 -28.73 -0.88 0.85
CA ALA A 362 -29.17 -0.84 2.25
C ALA A 362 -30.03 -2.05 2.65
N SER A 363 -30.94 -2.48 1.77
CA SER A 363 -31.80 -3.65 2.02
C SER A 363 -31.02 -4.96 2.03
N LEU A 364 -29.99 -5.07 1.20
CA LEU A 364 -29.10 -6.22 1.13
C LEU A 364 -28.32 -6.36 2.44
N PHE A 365 -27.68 -5.28 2.89
CA PHE A 365 -26.92 -5.26 4.16
C PHE A 365 -27.79 -5.28 5.42
N SER A 366 -29.11 -5.14 5.29
CA SER A 366 -30.05 -5.33 6.40
C SER A 366 -30.42 -6.81 6.64
N LYS A 367 -30.14 -7.69 5.66
CA LYS A 367 -30.36 -9.13 5.75
C LYS A 367 -29.13 -9.80 6.38
N SER A 368 -29.33 -10.89 7.11
CA SER A 368 -28.26 -11.61 7.80
C SER A 368 -28.35 -13.12 7.58
N GLY A 369 -27.20 -13.80 7.56
CA GLY A 369 -27.12 -15.25 7.42
C GLY A 369 -27.56 -15.73 6.02
N ASP A 370 -28.34 -16.80 5.97
CA ASP A 370 -28.71 -17.46 4.70
C ASP A 370 -29.58 -16.58 3.79
N GLU A 371 -30.37 -15.65 4.35
CA GLU A 371 -31.19 -14.72 3.55
C GLU A 371 -30.33 -13.73 2.75
N PHE A 372 -29.19 -13.31 3.31
CA PHE A 372 -28.22 -12.47 2.60
C PHE A 372 -27.58 -13.25 1.46
N ASN A 373 -27.11 -14.48 1.73
CA ASN A 373 -26.49 -15.35 0.73
C ASN A 373 -27.47 -15.68 -0.41
N THR A 374 -28.71 -15.99 -0.08
CA THR A 374 -29.75 -16.31 -1.08
C THR A 374 -30.06 -15.11 -1.98
N GLU A 375 -30.10 -13.90 -1.43
CA GLU A 375 -30.29 -12.68 -2.25
C GLU A 375 -29.09 -12.38 -3.14
N ILE A 376 -27.87 -12.51 -2.62
CA ILE A 376 -26.65 -12.37 -3.41
C ILE A 376 -26.64 -13.40 -4.55
N GLU A 377 -26.90 -14.68 -4.25
CA GLU A 377 -26.91 -15.76 -5.24
C GLU A 377 -28.00 -15.56 -6.29
N LYS A 378 -29.20 -15.13 -5.87
CA LYS A 378 -30.30 -14.85 -6.78
C LYS A 378 -29.99 -13.67 -7.70
N TYR A 379 -29.33 -12.63 -7.19
CA TYR A 379 -29.04 -11.43 -7.95
C TYR A 379 -27.85 -11.62 -8.90
N PHE A 380 -26.83 -12.36 -8.49
CA PHE A 380 -25.66 -12.72 -9.30
C PHE A 380 -25.79 -14.12 -9.91
N SER A 381 -27.02 -14.61 -10.14
CA SER A 381 -27.29 -15.99 -10.58
C SER A 381 -26.51 -16.36 -11.84
N ASP A 382 -26.37 -15.43 -12.77
CA ASP A 382 -25.64 -15.61 -14.02
C ASP A 382 -24.12 -15.76 -13.82
N THR A 383 -23.58 -15.20 -12.75
CA THR A 383 -22.16 -15.35 -12.38
C THR A 383 -21.97 -16.61 -11.56
N PHE A 384 -22.83 -16.87 -10.57
CA PHE A 384 -22.77 -18.07 -9.73
C PHE A 384 -23.03 -19.36 -10.52
N SER A 385 -23.88 -19.32 -11.54
CA SER A 385 -24.11 -20.47 -12.44
C SER A 385 -22.89 -20.89 -13.25
N LYS A 386 -21.88 -20.01 -13.39
CA LYS A 386 -20.60 -20.33 -14.04
C LYS A 386 -19.57 -20.92 -13.08
N VAL A 387 -19.81 -20.83 -11.78
CA VAL A 387 -18.95 -21.44 -10.77
C VAL A 387 -19.35 -22.91 -10.69
N GLU A 388 -18.40 -23.80 -10.99
CA GLU A 388 -18.65 -25.24 -10.85
C GLU A 388 -19.02 -25.55 -9.40
N SER A 389 -20.11 -26.29 -9.21
CA SER A 389 -20.51 -26.72 -7.88
C SER A 389 -19.43 -27.63 -7.30
N ILE A 390 -18.81 -27.21 -6.19
CA ILE A 390 -17.89 -28.05 -5.45
C ILE A 390 -18.69 -29.20 -4.84
N ASP A 391 -18.50 -30.41 -5.35
CA ASP A 391 -19.08 -31.63 -4.75
C ASP A 391 -18.36 -31.96 -3.45
N LYS A 392 -18.77 -31.26 -2.39
CA LYS A 392 -18.29 -31.47 -1.02
C LYS A 392 -18.41 -32.95 -0.62
N GLY A 393 -19.48 -33.63 -1.04
CA GLY A 393 -19.69 -35.04 -0.72
C GLY A 393 -18.65 -35.94 -1.37
N SER A 394 -18.24 -35.68 -2.63
CA SER A 394 -17.16 -36.42 -3.27
C SER A 394 -15.80 -36.14 -2.63
N ILE A 395 -15.54 -34.90 -2.23
CA ILE A 395 -14.29 -34.53 -1.54
C ILE A 395 -14.22 -35.20 -0.17
N GLU A 396 -15.31 -35.16 0.61
CA GLU A 396 -15.40 -35.83 1.92
C GLU A 396 -15.21 -37.35 1.79
N ARG A 397 -15.88 -38.00 0.83
CA ARG A 397 -15.71 -39.42 0.57
C ARG A 397 -14.27 -39.75 0.17
N GLY A 398 -13.68 -39.01 -0.77
CA GLY A 398 -12.30 -39.22 -1.21
C GLY A 398 -11.28 -39.01 -0.09
N ASN A 399 -11.47 -38.01 0.77
CA ASN A 399 -10.62 -37.80 1.94
C ASN A 399 -10.79 -38.92 2.97
N SER A 400 -12.02 -39.39 3.20
CA SER A 400 -12.30 -40.50 4.10
C SER A 400 -11.66 -41.80 3.61
N GLU A 401 -11.79 -42.14 2.33
CA GLU A 401 -11.16 -43.32 1.72
C GLU A 401 -9.64 -43.25 1.83
N ARG A 402 -9.05 -42.08 1.56
CA ARG A 402 -7.61 -41.86 1.66
C ARG A 402 -7.10 -41.98 3.09
N PHE A 403 -7.88 -41.52 4.07
CA PHE A 403 -7.60 -41.70 5.48
C PHE A 403 -7.61 -43.19 5.87
N TYR A 404 -8.63 -43.95 5.45
CA TYR A 404 -8.70 -45.39 5.73
C TYR A 404 -7.57 -46.18 5.06
N GLN A 405 -7.21 -45.85 3.82
CA GLN A 405 -6.05 -46.46 3.14
C GLN A 405 -4.73 -46.21 3.89
N LEU A 406 -4.54 -45.00 4.42
CA LEU A 406 -3.36 -44.68 5.23
C LEU A 406 -3.36 -45.45 6.54
N LEU A 407 -4.52 -45.67 7.15
CA LEU A 407 -4.69 -46.46 8.38
C LEU A 407 -4.36 -47.94 8.16
N GLU A 408 -4.86 -48.54 7.06
CA GLU A 408 -4.53 -49.92 6.67
C GLU A 408 -3.02 -50.09 6.40
N SER A 409 -2.39 -49.11 5.74
CA SER A 409 -0.94 -49.11 5.51
C SER A 409 -0.08 -48.99 6.77
N PHE A 410 -0.68 -48.54 7.88
CA PHE A 410 -0.02 -48.38 9.18
C PHE A 410 -0.03 -49.68 9.99
N GLU A 411 -1.07 -50.52 9.84
CA GLU A 411 -1.18 -51.82 10.53
C GLU A 411 -0.16 -52.86 10.01
N ASP A 412 0.27 -52.76 8.75
CA ASP A 412 1.27 -53.65 8.13
C ASP A 412 2.70 -53.48 8.66
N LYS A 413 2.96 -52.53 9.58
CA LYS A 413 4.27 -52.25 10.18
C LYS A 413 4.27 -52.35 11.70
N LEU A 414 3.70 -53.40 12.27
CA LEU A 414 4.06 -53.83 13.62
C LEU A 414 5.45 -54.52 13.58
N PRO A 415 6.50 -53.95 14.21
CA PRO A 415 7.78 -54.65 14.33
C PRO A 415 7.60 -55.87 15.25
N GLU A 416 8.05 -57.05 14.80
CA GLU A 416 7.96 -58.34 15.53
C GLU A 416 8.47 -58.28 17.00
N ASN A 417 9.26 -57.27 17.32
CA ASN A 417 9.90 -57.04 18.62
C ASN A 417 8.95 -56.55 19.73
N ILE A 418 7.69 -56.20 19.44
CA ILE A 418 6.69 -55.80 20.46
C ILE A 418 5.84 -56.99 20.94
N VAL A 419 5.79 -58.09 20.20
CA VAL A 419 4.99 -59.28 20.56
C VAL A 419 5.43 -59.88 21.90
N GLY A 420 6.74 -59.84 22.21
CA GLY A 420 7.28 -60.31 23.49
C GLY A 420 7.05 -59.36 24.70
N PHE A 421 6.55 -58.15 24.48
CA PHE A 421 6.26 -57.18 25.55
C PHE A 421 4.81 -57.28 26.04
N VAL A 422 3.89 -57.73 25.17
CA VAL A 422 2.46 -57.88 25.47
C VAL A 422 2.20 -59.12 26.34
N ASP A 423 2.97 -60.19 26.19
CA ASP A 423 2.85 -61.43 26.98
C ASP A 423 3.21 -61.29 28.48
N LYS A 424 3.79 -60.15 28.89
CA LYS A 424 4.18 -59.89 30.30
C LYS A 424 3.21 -59.00 31.07
N LEU A 425 2.15 -58.51 30.44
CA LEU A 425 1.14 -57.69 31.09
C LEU A 425 -0.06 -58.57 31.47
N VAL A 426 -0.13 -58.98 32.73
CA VAL A 426 -1.37 -59.53 33.30
C VAL A 426 -2.41 -58.41 33.29
N VAL A 427 -3.49 -58.61 32.53
CA VAL A 427 -4.65 -57.71 32.53
C VAL A 427 -5.35 -57.86 33.89
N ASP A 428 -5.25 -56.84 34.74
CA ASP A 428 -6.02 -56.75 35.98
C ASP A 428 -7.46 -56.34 35.62
N VAL A 429 -8.40 -57.29 35.72
CA VAL A 429 -9.81 -57.11 35.38
C VAL A 429 -10.58 -56.70 36.63
N LYS A 430 -10.27 -55.53 37.18
CA LYS A 430 -11.10 -54.87 38.20
C LYS A 430 -11.72 -53.60 37.63
N ASP A 431 -13.02 -53.69 37.31
CA ASP A 431 -13.88 -52.63 36.76
C ASP A 431 -14.25 -51.51 37.75
N GLY A 432 -13.36 -51.18 38.70
CA GLY A 432 -13.50 -50.06 39.62
C GLY A 432 -12.29 -49.13 39.50
N LEU A 433 -12.50 -47.92 38.99
CA LEU A 433 -11.50 -46.86 38.91
C LEU A 433 -11.00 -46.43 40.31
N GLU A 434 -10.04 -47.16 40.87
CA GLU A 434 -9.19 -46.71 41.96
C GLU A 434 -7.73 -46.67 41.47
N MET A 435 -7.35 -45.59 40.78
CA MET A 435 -5.94 -45.34 40.46
C MET A 435 -5.21 -44.77 41.67
N ASN A 436 -4.58 -45.65 42.47
CA ASN A 436 -3.58 -45.25 43.45
C ASN A 436 -2.27 -44.84 42.73
N ILE A 437 -2.14 -43.55 42.40
CA ILE A 437 -0.88 -42.98 41.91
C ILE A 437 0.08 -42.87 43.10
N GLY A 438 0.96 -43.87 43.26
CA GLY A 438 2.03 -43.86 44.25
C GLY A 438 3.05 -42.73 44.01
N GLU A 439 3.75 -42.33 45.07
CA GLU A 439 4.60 -41.14 45.09
C GLU A 439 5.76 -41.14 44.08
N ARG A 440 6.04 -39.93 43.57
CA ARG A 440 7.00 -39.57 42.53
C ARG A 440 8.43 -39.97 42.93
N LYS A 441 9.03 -40.97 42.26
CA LYS A 441 10.45 -41.31 42.43
C LYS A 441 11.36 -40.29 41.72
N SER A 442 12.40 -39.86 42.43
CA SER A 442 13.31 -38.75 42.13
C SER A 442 14.23 -38.97 40.92
N LYS A 443 14.56 -37.86 40.24
CA LYS A 443 15.44 -37.74 39.05
C LYS A 443 16.81 -38.42 39.25
N ALA A 444 17.22 -39.26 38.30
CA ALA A 444 18.59 -39.75 38.20
C ALA A 444 19.47 -38.76 37.41
N LYS A 445 20.63 -38.40 37.98
CA LYS A 445 21.71 -37.64 37.32
C LYS A 445 22.55 -38.59 36.46
N VAL A 446 22.95 -38.14 35.26
CA VAL A 446 23.94 -38.84 34.42
C VAL A 446 25.22 -38.01 34.39
N ASP A 447 26.34 -38.68 34.69
CA ASP A 447 27.68 -38.11 34.84
C ASP A 447 28.49 -38.25 33.52
N VAL A 448 29.42 -37.33 33.29
CA VAL A 448 30.16 -37.17 32.03
C VAL A 448 31.62 -37.60 32.21
N SER A 449 32.08 -38.64 31.50
CA SER A 449 33.52 -38.86 31.28
C SER A 449 33.87 -39.82 30.13
N GLY A 450 34.61 -39.29 29.13
CA GLY A 450 35.61 -39.95 28.25
C GLY A 450 35.13 -41.01 27.23
N ARG A 451 35.72 -41.23 26.04
CA ARG A 451 36.92 -40.73 25.35
C ARG A 451 36.80 -41.16 23.86
N ALA A 452 37.56 -40.50 22.99
CA ALA A 452 37.56 -40.55 21.52
C ALA A 452 37.98 -41.88 20.86
N GLU A 453 37.61 -42.11 19.58
CA GLU A 453 38.51 -42.57 18.50
C GLU A 453 37.88 -42.61 17.07
N SER A 454 38.63 -42.02 16.11
CA SER A 454 38.85 -42.28 14.66
C SER A 454 37.75 -42.64 13.62
N LEU A 455 37.54 -41.71 12.65
CA LEU A 455 37.60 -41.76 11.14
C LEU A 455 37.42 -43.09 10.35
N PRO A 456 36.95 -43.12 9.06
CA PRO A 456 37.38 -42.22 7.97
C PRO A 456 36.37 -41.83 6.83
N ARG A 457 36.88 -41.00 5.89
CA ARG A 457 36.31 -40.38 4.67
C ARG A 457 36.45 -41.23 3.38
N TRP A 458 35.80 -40.74 2.29
CA TRP A 458 35.94 -41.00 0.82
C TRP A 458 34.87 -41.97 0.23
N LEU A 459 34.18 -41.81 -0.92
CA LEU A 459 34.18 -40.93 -2.13
C LEU A 459 32.78 -40.99 -2.85
N ALA A 460 32.27 -39.83 -3.31
CA ALA A 460 31.38 -39.45 -4.47
C ALA A 460 30.45 -40.46 -5.24
N PRO A 461 29.48 -40.02 -6.11
CA PRO A 461 29.06 -38.66 -6.50
C PRO A 461 27.53 -38.37 -6.58
N PHE A 462 27.25 -37.08 -6.72
CA PHE A 462 26.09 -36.33 -7.26
C PHE A 462 25.06 -37.05 -8.16
N VAL A 463 23.76 -36.94 -7.82
CA VAL A 463 22.58 -36.86 -8.72
C VAL A 463 21.52 -35.94 -8.04
N PRO A 464 20.90 -34.97 -8.73
CA PRO A 464 20.07 -33.93 -8.11
C PRO A 464 18.66 -34.45 -7.71
N PRO A 465 18.05 -33.97 -6.61
CA PRO A 465 16.69 -34.34 -6.27
C PRO A 465 15.66 -33.61 -7.14
N ALA A 466 14.80 -34.40 -7.77
CA ALA A 466 13.64 -33.97 -8.51
C ALA A 466 12.55 -33.39 -7.58
N ALA A 467 11.81 -32.44 -8.15
CA ALA A 467 10.60 -31.76 -7.69
C ALA A 467 9.79 -32.45 -6.57
N PHE A 468 9.59 -31.72 -5.48
CA PHE A 468 8.53 -31.98 -4.50
C PHE A 468 7.17 -31.50 -5.04
N PRO A 469 6.10 -32.31 -4.98
CA PRO A 469 4.73 -31.83 -5.12
C PRO A 469 4.23 -31.16 -3.81
N PRO A 470 3.24 -30.25 -3.92
CA PRO A 470 2.85 -29.34 -2.84
C PRO A 470 2.13 -30.03 -1.68
N LYS A 471 2.45 -29.57 -0.46
CA LYS A 471 1.83 -29.97 0.80
C LYS A 471 0.39 -29.47 0.84
N THR A 472 -0.53 -30.39 1.05
CA THR A 472 -1.93 -30.12 1.43
C THR A 472 -1.94 -29.82 2.92
N PHE A 473 -2.31 -28.59 3.29
CA PHE A 473 -2.62 -28.21 4.67
C PHE A 473 -3.98 -28.80 5.05
N VAL A 474 -3.99 -29.58 6.14
CA VAL A 474 -5.21 -30.06 6.79
C VAL A 474 -5.77 -28.92 7.64
N VAL A 475 -7.05 -28.66 7.42
CA VAL A 475 -7.88 -27.68 8.12
C VAL A 475 -8.16 -28.17 9.52
N ASP A 476 -7.45 -27.62 10.50
CA ASP A 476 -7.79 -27.71 11.93
C ASP A 476 -7.92 -26.29 12.49
N GLN A 477 -9.01 -25.58 12.12
CA GLN A 477 -9.46 -24.35 12.79
C GLN A 477 -10.85 -23.92 12.32
N VAL A 478 -11.89 -24.72 12.61
CA VAL A 478 -13.30 -24.29 12.42
C VAL A 478 -14.15 -24.41 13.70
N ASN A 479 -13.66 -25.01 14.78
CA ASN A 479 -14.46 -25.20 16.01
C ASN A 479 -14.14 -24.27 17.20
N THR A 480 -13.56 -23.09 16.96
CA THR A 480 -13.26 -22.12 18.04
C THR A 480 -13.88 -20.73 17.89
N ILE A 481 -14.82 -20.53 16.96
CA ILE A 481 -15.49 -19.23 16.74
C ILE A 481 -17.01 -19.27 17.04
N ALA A 482 -17.55 -20.38 17.54
CA ALA A 482 -18.97 -20.50 17.88
C ALA A 482 -19.34 -20.13 19.34
N ASP A 483 -18.38 -19.77 20.21
CA ASP A 483 -18.66 -19.57 21.66
C ASP A 483 -18.24 -18.20 22.24
N ARG A 484 -18.17 -17.16 21.38
CA ARG A 484 -17.89 -15.76 21.83
C ARG A 484 -18.96 -14.73 21.49
N SER A 485 -20.16 -15.14 21.07
CA SER A 485 -21.29 -14.25 20.76
C SER A 485 -22.36 -14.14 21.86
N LYS A 486 -22.01 -14.35 23.14
CA LYS A 486 -22.87 -14.01 24.29
C LYS A 486 -22.09 -13.39 25.44
N LYS A 487 -21.88 -12.06 25.37
CA LYS A 487 -21.89 -11.09 26.49
C LYS A 487 -21.26 -9.77 26.02
N VAL A 488 -22.09 -8.88 25.50
CA VAL A 488 -21.86 -7.43 25.62
C VAL A 488 -23.10 -6.87 26.30
N HIS A 489 -22.96 -6.52 27.57
CA HIS A 489 -23.94 -5.69 28.26
C HIS A 489 -23.87 -4.29 27.65
N VAL A 490 -24.96 -3.89 26.99
CA VAL A 490 -25.29 -2.50 26.74
C VAL A 490 -25.64 -1.88 28.10
N SER A 491 -24.84 -0.92 28.55
CA SER A 491 -25.24 -0.01 29.63
C SER A 491 -25.65 1.30 28.98
N ASP A 492 -26.97 1.49 28.89
CA ASP A 492 -27.59 2.76 28.54
C ASP A 492 -27.35 3.77 29.66
N THR A 493 -26.64 4.85 29.37
CA THR A 493 -26.78 6.11 30.10
C THR A 493 -26.79 7.26 29.10
N PHE A 494 -27.99 7.55 28.61
CA PHE A 494 -28.34 8.84 28.02
C PHE A 494 -28.40 9.89 29.13
N SER A 495 -27.58 10.93 29.02
CA SER A 495 -27.75 12.19 29.75
C SER A 495 -27.83 13.31 28.73
N SER A 496 -29.06 13.80 28.54
CA SER A 496 -29.40 15.08 27.96
C SER A 496 -28.61 16.22 28.60
N CYS A 497 -28.03 17.11 27.79
CA CYS A 497 -27.85 18.49 28.19
C CYS A 497 -28.20 19.42 27.03
N ASP A 498 -29.21 20.21 27.30
CA ASP A 498 -29.77 21.25 26.47
C ASP A 498 -28.80 22.42 26.25
N ARG A 499 -29.04 23.06 25.10
CA ARG A 499 -28.92 24.48 24.79
C ARG A 499 -28.52 25.41 25.95
N THR A 500 -27.42 26.14 25.75
CA THR A 500 -27.42 27.58 25.43
C THR A 500 -26.15 27.95 24.70
#